data_AF-A0A378KY41-F1
#
_entry.id   AF-A0A378KY41-F1
#
_cell.length_a   1.000
_cell.length_b   1.000
_cell.length_c   1.000
_cell.angle_alpha   90.00
_cell.angle_beta   90.00
_cell.angle_gamma   90.00
#
_symmetry.space_group_name_H-M   'P 1'
#
loop_
_entity.id
_entity.type
_entity.pdbx_description
1 polymer ?
#
loop_
_entity_poly.entity_id
_entity_poly.type
_entity_poly.pdbx_seq_one_letter_code
_entity_poly.pdbx_strand_id
1 'polypeptide(L)'
;MYLSHSTVQQKRKYMPAKQPAIYIMANKRNGTIYTGVTSNLIKRVYEHKYADEPGFTQQNGCKYLVYYELIEDMTSAIAREKQLKGGSRKKKLALIEQINPYWEDLYEQLI
;
A
#
# COMPACT_ATOMS: atom_id res chain seq x y z
N MET A 1 34.07 8.66 -30.00
CA MET A 1 34.68 8.55 -28.66
C MET A 1 33.59 8.92 -27.65
N TYR A 2 33.19 7.95 -26.82
CA TYR A 2 31.92 7.91 -26.10
C TYR A 2 31.82 8.92 -24.95
N LEU A 3 30.67 9.58 -24.84
CA LEU A 3 29.97 9.76 -23.55
C LEU A 3 28.49 9.44 -23.78
N SER A 4 28.10 8.28 -23.25
CA SER A 4 26.81 7.61 -23.43
C SER A 4 25.66 8.40 -22.83
N HIS A 5 24.68 8.69 -23.69
CA HIS A 5 23.34 9.09 -23.32
C HIS A 5 22.66 7.97 -22.52
N SER A 6 21.83 8.37 -21.56
CA SER A 6 20.77 7.56 -20.96
C SER A 6 21.25 6.37 -20.12
N THR A 7 21.38 6.60 -18.82
CA THR A 7 21.41 5.53 -17.80
C THR A 7 20.06 4.82 -17.78
N VAL A 8 19.89 3.90 -18.72
CA VAL A 8 19.46 2.51 -18.50
C VAL A 8 18.26 2.35 -17.54
N GLN A 9 17.08 2.31 -18.16
CA GLN A 9 16.07 1.26 -18.01
C GLN A 9 15.45 1.06 -16.62
N GLN A 10 14.16 1.40 -16.53
CA GLN A 10 13.08 0.52 -16.04
C GLN A 10 13.58 -0.74 -15.31
N LYS A 11 13.88 -0.62 -14.01
CA LYS A 11 13.99 -1.80 -13.15
C LYS A 11 12.61 -2.46 -13.10
N ARG A 12 12.49 -3.62 -13.75
CA ARG A 12 11.34 -4.53 -13.62
C ARG A 12 10.95 -4.64 -12.14
N LYS A 13 9.73 -4.20 -11.84
CA LYS A 13 9.22 -3.84 -10.51
C LYS A 13 8.77 -5.08 -9.73
N TYR A 14 9.61 -6.12 -9.61
CA TYR A 14 9.29 -7.26 -8.76
C TYR A 14 9.50 -6.87 -7.30
N MET A 15 8.42 -6.76 -6.54
CA MET A 15 8.53 -6.64 -5.09
C MET A 15 9.13 -7.93 -4.51
N PRO A 16 10.11 -7.85 -3.61
CA PRO A 16 10.62 -9.02 -2.93
C PRO A 16 9.50 -9.73 -2.16
N ALA A 17 9.53 -11.07 -2.17
CA ALA A 17 8.46 -11.91 -1.60
C ALA A 17 8.21 -11.67 -0.10
N LYS A 18 9.19 -11.11 0.61
CA LYS A 18 9.07 -10.70 2.02
C LYS A 18 9.75 -9.35 2.26
N GLN A 19 8.97 -8.28 2.29
CA GLN A 19 9.37 -6.92 2.68
C GLN A 19 8.30 -6.33 3.61
N PRO A 20 8.67 -5.85 4.80
CA PRO A 20 7.76 -5.10 5.65
C PRO A 20 7.14 -3.92 4.91
N ALA A 21 5.82 -3.78 5.03
CA ALA A 21 5.08 -2.70 4.42
C ALA A 21 3.94 -2.26 5.33
N ILE A 22 3.69 -0.96 5.33
CA ILE A 22 2.44 -0.35 5.78
C ILE A 22 1.58 -0.09 4.56
N TYR A 23 0.27 -0.33 4.66
CA TYR A 23 -0.65 -0.13 3.55
C TYR A 23 -1.98 0.44 4.01
N ILE A 24 -2.68 1.09 3.07
CA ILE A 24 -4.04 1.55 3.26
C ILE A 24 -4.93 0.96 2.16
N MET A 25 -5.95 0.23 2.58
CA MET A 25 -7.04 -0.25 1.72
C MET A 25 -8.23 0.70 1.82
N ALA A 26 -8.97 0.88 0.73
CA ALA A 26 -10.20 1.67 0.71
C ALA A 26 -11.33 0.91 0.01
N ASN A 27 -12.58 1.27 0.32
CA ASN A 27 -13.75 0.75 -0.39
C ASN A 27 -14.19 1.65 -1.56
N LYS A 28 -13.92 2.95 -1.48
CA LYS A 28 -14.10 3.95 -2.54
C LYS A 28 -13.33 5.22 -2.18
N ARG A 29 -13.20 6.15 -3.13
CA ARG A 29 -12.64 7.48 -2.88
C ARG A 29 -13.35 8.16 -1.71
N ASN A 30 -12.57 8.65 -0.74
CA ASN A 30 -13.06 9.28 0.49
C ASN A 30 -13.98 8.40 1.37
N GLY A 31 -14.02 7.09 1.12
CA GLY A 31 -14.83 6.13 1.87
C GLY A 31 -14.13 5.58 3.12
N THR A 32 -14.54 4.38 3.54
CA THR A 32 -13.87 3.67 4.64
C THR A 32 -12.46 3.31 4.22
N ILE A 33 -11.51 3.54 5.13
CA ILE A 33 -10.11 3.20 4.93
C ILE A 33 -9.66 2.27 6.06
N TYR A 34 -8.85 1.28 5.71
CA TYR A 34 -8.23 0.34 6.63
C TYR A 34 -6.71 0.48 6.54
N THR A 35 -6.03 0.59 7.68
CA THR A 35 -4.57 0.71 7.76
C THR A 35 -4.01 -0.54 8.42
N GLY A 36 -3.03 -1.18 7.76
CA GLY A 36 -2.45 -2.43 8.22
C GLY A 36 -0.96 -2.55 7.89
N VAL A 37 -0.28 -3.47 8.56
CA VAL A 37 1.10 -3.89 8.22
C VAL A 37 1.15 -5.34 7.74
N THR A 38 2.14 -5.66 6.93
CA THR A 38 2.41 -7.02 6.45
C THR A 38 3.87 -7.16 6.06
N SER A 39 4.41 -8.38 6.12
CA SER A 39 5.71 -8.71 5.53
C SER A 39 5.59 -9.14 4.07
N ASN A 40 4.38 -9.35 3.55
CA ASN A 40 4.14 -9.68 2.15
C ASN A 40 2.91 -8.90 1.65
N LEU A 41 3.17 -7.81 0.93
CA LEU A 41 2.13 -6.88 0.48
C LEU A 41 1.24 -7.51 -0.59
N ILE A 42 1.81 -8.15 -1.61
CA ILE A 42 1.07 -8.75 -2.72
C ILE A 42 0.09 -9.80 -2.20
N LYS A 43 0.57 -10.72 -1.35
CA LYS A 43 -0.27 -11.78 -0.76
C LYS A 43 -1.40 -11.18 0.08
N ARG A 44 -1.10 -10.19 0.93
CA ARG A 44 -2.11 -9.58 1.80
C ARG A 44 -3.17 -8.80 1.04
N VAL A 45 -2.79 -8.09 -0.02
CA VAL A 45 -3.74 -7.36 -0.84
C VAL A 45 -4.60 -8.31 -1.66
N TYR A 46 -4.02 -9.40 -2.18
CA TYR A 46 -4.75 -10.50 -2.79
C TYR A 46 -5.79 -11.09 -1.83
N GLU A 47 -5.39 -11.38 -0.59
CA GLU A 47 -6.29 -11.87 0.47
C GLU A 47 -7.46 -10.91 0.67
N HIS A 48 -7.23 -9.61 0.86
CA HIS A 48 -8.32 -8.64 1.01
C HIS A 48 -9.25 -8.51 -0.20
N LYS A 49 -8.73 -8.71 -1.41
CA LYS A 49 -9.50 -8.57 -2.66
C LYS A 49 -10.39 -9.80 -2.93
N TYR A 50 -9.80 -10.98 -2.78
CA TYR A 50 -10.32 -12.22 -3.36
C TYR A 50 -10.53 -13.33 -2.34
N ALA A 51 -9.79 -13.34 -1.23
CA ALA A 51 -10.03 -14.31 -0.17
C ALA A 51 -11.12 -13.74 0.74
N ASP A 52 -12.23 -14.45 0.88
CA ASP A 52 -13.24 -14.15 1.90
C ASP A 52 -12.70 -14.48 3.31
N GLU A 53 -11.57 -13.88 3.70
CA GLU A 53 -11.07 -13.96 5.07
C GLU A 53 -12.02 -13.19 5.98
N PRO A 54 -12.62 -13.87 6.98
CA PRO A 54 -13.52 -13.22 7.93
C PRO A 54 -12.77 -12.13 8.72
N GLY A 55 -13.19 -10.87 8.59
CA GLY A 55 -12.53 -9.73 9.25
C GLY A 55 -13.09 -8.35 8.90
N PHE A 56 -12.49 -7.29 9.47
CA PHE A 56 -12.95 -5.89 9.33
C PHE A 56 -12.99 -5.40 7.88
N THR A 57 -12.07 -5.85 7.04
CA THR A 57 -11.97 -5.45 5.62
C THR A 57 -13.06 -6.08 4.76
N GLN A 58 -13.48 -7.31 5.07
CA GLN A 58 -14.66 -7.93 4.46
C GLN A 58 -15.93 -7.17 4.81
N GLN A 59 -16.13 -6.83 6.09
CA GLN A 59 -17.31 -6.12 6.58
C GLN A 59 -17.47 -4.71 5.99
N ASN A 60 -16.38 -4.06 5.61
CA ASN A 60 -16.38 -2.69 5.08
C ASN A 60 -16.09 -2.57 3.57
N GLY A 61 -15.84 -3.69 2.90
CA GLY A 61 -15.58 -3.75 1.45
C GLY A 61 -14.29 -3.05 1.02
N CYS A 62 -13.28 -2.96 1.87
CA CYS A 62 -12.02 -2.26 1.57
C CYS A 62 -11.12 -3.09 0.65
N LYS A 63 -11.41 -3.08 -0.66
CA LYS A 63 -10.76 -3.94 -1.68
C LYS A 63 -9.70 -3.24 -2.53
N TYR A 64 -9.59 -1.91 -2.49
CA TYR A 64 -8.65 -1.16 -3.32
C TYR A 64 -7.41 -0.79 -2.53
N LEU A 65 -6.21 -1.13 -3.03
CA LEU A 65 -4.96 -0.69 -2.44
C LEU A 65 -4.69 0.75 -2.90
N VAL A 66 -4.86 1.72 -2.01
CA VAL A 66 -4.74 3.15 -2.40
C VAL A 66 -3.43 3.79 -1.93
N TYR A 67 -2.70 3.13 -1.05
CA TYR A 67 -1.42 3.61 -0.52
C TYR A 67 -0.58 2.47 0.06
N TYR A 68 0.74 2.55 -0.08
CA TYR A 68 1.68 1.72 0.66
C TYR A 68 3.04 2.41 0.84
N GLU A 69 3.77 2.04 1.90
CA GLU A 69 5.21 2.33 2.05
C GLU A 69 5.94 1.00 2.28
N LEU A 70 7.02 0.76 1.54
CA LEU A 70 7.98 -0.29 1.89
C LEU A 70 8.87 0.22 3.02
N ILE A 71 9.06 -0.60 4.04
CA ILE A 71 9.79 -0.25 5.24
C ILE A 71 10.89 -1.29 5.48
N GLU A 72 12.03 -0.85 6.00
CA GLU A 72 13.22 -1.69 6.16
C GLU A 72 12.99 -2.89 7.08
N ASP A 73 12.28 -2.68 8.20
CA ASP A 73 12.03 -3.71 9.20
C ASP A 73 10.58 -3.66 9.75
N MET A 74 10.13 -4.76 10.37
CA MET A 74 8.76 -4.87 10.90
C MET A 74 8.51 -3.95 12.11
N THR A 75 9.52 -3.66 12.93
CA THR A 75 9.37 -2.79 14.10
C THR A 75 9.06 -1.37 13.65
N SER A 76 9.81 -0.88 12.66
CA SER A 76 9.56 0.42 12.02
C SER A 76 8.20 0.45 11.34
N ALA A 77 7.79 -0.65 10.68
CA ALA A 77 6.47 -0.74 10.06
C ALA A 77 5.33 -0.63 11.08
N ILE A 78 5.44 -1.33 12.22
CA ILE A 78 4.47 -1.26 13.31
C ILE A 78 4.43 0.14 13.94
N ALA A 79 5.58 0.78 14.14
CA ALA A 79 5.65 2.15 14.65
C ALA A 79 4.94 3.14 13.70
N ARG A 80 5.19 3.01 12.39
CA ARG A 80 4.53 3.80 11.35
C ARG A 80 3.02 3.55 11.33
N GLU A 81 2.57 2.31 11.47
CA GLU A 81 1.15 1.97 11.57
C GLU A 81 0.48 2.65 12.75
N LYS A 82 1.10 2.60 13.94
CA LYS A 82 0.60 3.27 15.15
C LYS A 82 0.48 4.77 14.93
N GLN A 83 1.48 5.39 14.29
CA GLN A 83 1.45 6.81 13.94
C GLN A 83 0.27 7.15 13.01
N LEU A 84 0.03 6.36 11.97
CA LEU A 84 -1.10 6.57 11.05
C LEU A 84 -2.46 6.31 11.70
N LYS A 85 -2.56 5.30 12.58
CA LYS A 85 -3.78 4.99 13.33
C LYS A 85 -4.12 6.11 14.32
N GLY A 86 -3.13 6.66 15.03
CA GLY A 86 -3.29 7.81 15.94
C GLY A 86 -3.49 9.16 15.23
N GLY A 87 -3.19 9.25 13.94
CA GLY A 87 -3.41 10.43 13.12
C GLY A 87 -4.89 10.66 12.76
N SER A 88 -5.24 11.92 12.47
CA SER A 88 -6.60 12.26 12.03
C SER A 88 -6.91 11.68 10.65
N ARG A 89 -8.20 11.47 10.38
CA ARG A 89 -8.68 11.05 9.06
C ARG A 89 -8.19 11.98 7.94
N LYS A 90 -8.24 13.31 8.16
CA LYS A 90 -7.77 14.33 7.19
C LYS A 90 -6.30 14.11 6.81
N LYS A 91 -5.43 13.80 7.78
CA LYS A 91 -4.01 13.53 7.52
C LYS A 91 -3.81 12.28 6.65
N LYS A 92 -4.59 11.22 6.90
CA LYS A 92 -4.56 10.00 6.09
C LYS A 92 -5.03 10.24 4.64
N LEU A 93 -6.09 11.01 4.45
CA LEU A 93 -6.56 11.37 3.11
C LEU A 93 -5.52 12.19 2.35
N ALA A 94 -4.94 13.20 3.00
CA ALA A 94 -3.88 14.02 2.40
C ALA A 94 -2.66 13.17 2.01
N LEU A 95 -2.29 12.20 2.85
CA LEU A 95 -1.19 11.26 2.57
C LEU A 95 -1.47 10.40 1.33
N ILE A 96 -2.69 9.87 1.21
CA ILE A 96 -3.12 9.10 0.03
C ILE A 96 -3.07 10.01 -1.21
N GLU A 97 -3.69 11.19 -1.14
CA GLU A 97 -3.83 12.09 -2.29
C GLU A 97 -2.49 12.69 -2.77
N GLN A 98 -1.49 12.78 -1.90
CA GLN A 98 -0.14 13.21 -2.27
C GLN A 98 0.54 12.23 -3.25
N ILE A 99 0.25 10.93 -3.15
CA ILE A 99 0.90 9.89 -3.98
C ILE A 99 -0.08 9.34 -5.03
N ASN A 100 -1.36 9.28 -4.71
CA ASN A 100 -2.42 8.67 -5.49
C ASN A 100 -3.66 9.59 -5.54
N PRO A 101 -3.58 10.73 -6.24
CA PRO A 101 -4.67 11.72 -6.29
C PRO A 101 -5.96 11.18 -6.91
N TYR A 102 -5.85 10.17 -7.76
CA TYR A 102 -6.97 9.54 -8.45
C TYR A 102 -7.53 8.32 -7.71
N TRP A 103 -6.91 7.93 -6.58
CA TRP A 103 -7.31 6.75 -5.80
C TRP A 103 -7.34 5.47 -6.63
N GLU A 104 -6.40 5.35 -7.56
CA GLU A 104 -6.23 4.15 -8.36
C GLU A 104 -5.88 2.96 -7.47
N ASP A 105 -6.28 1.77 -7.92
CA ASP A 105 -5.85 0.55 -7.27
C ASP A 105 -4.41 0.24 -7.63
N LEU A 106 -3.51 0.45 -6.69
CA LEU A 106 -2.08 0.28 -6.86
C LEU A 106 -1.67 -1.19 -6.96
N TYR A 107 -2.59 -2.14 -6.71
CA TYR A 107 -2.28 -3.57 -6.75
C TYR A 107 -1.79 -4.02 -8.13
N GLU A 108 -2.39 -3.51 -9.20
CA GLU A 108 -2.01 -3.84 -10.59
C GLU A 108 -0.57 -3.41 -10.90
N GLN A 109 0.00 -2.46 -10.14
CA GLN A 109 1.37 -2.01 -10.30
C GLN A 109 2.39 -2.88 -9.54
N LEU A 110 1.92 -3.86 -8.76
CA LEU A 110 2.75 -4.75 -7.94
C LEU A 110 2.97 -6.13 -8.57
N ILE A 111 2.15 -6.49 -9.57
CA ILE A 111 2.12 -7.81 -10.21
C ILE A 111 2.71 -7.77 -11.63
#